data_AF-A0A954YA62-F1
#
_entry.id   AF-A0A954YA62-F1
#
_cell.length_a   1.000
_cell.length_b   1.000
_cell.length_c   1.000
_cell.angle_alpha   90.00
_cell.angle_beta   90.00
_cell.angle_gamma   90.00
#
_symmetry.space_group_name_H-M   'P 1'
#
loop_
_entity.id
_entity.type
_entity.pdbx_description
1 polymer ?
#
loop_
_entity_poly.entity_id
_entity_poly.type
_entity_poly.pdbx_seq_one_letter_code
_entity_poly.pdbx_strand_id
1 'polypeptide(L)' 'SFHSLEDRRVKQAFRADERLKVVTRQAVTASEQEVTDNPRSRSARLRAAERLPISNK' A
#
# COMPACT_ATOMS: atom_id res chain seq x y z
N SER A 1 2.16 -4.52 4.13
CA SER A 1 2.80 -5.86 4.12
C SER A 1 4.19 -5.75 4.73
N PHE A 2 4.77 -6.87 5.14
CA PHE A 2 6.14 -6.91 5.69
C PHE A 2 7.10 -7.70 4.78
N HIS A 3 6.56 -8.42 3.80
CA HIS A 3 7.35 -9.22 2.85
C HIS A 3 7.11 -8.82 1.38
N SER A 4 8.12 -9.03 0.56
CA SER A 4 8.14 -8.59 -0.85
C SER A 4 7.08 -9.27 -1.72
N LEU A 5 6.80 -10.56 -1.50
CA LEU A 5 5.77 -11.28 -2.25
C LEU A 5 4.37 -10.74 -1.96
N GLU A 6 4.09 -10.42 -0.70
CA GLU A 6 2.83 -9.81 -0.28
C GLU A 6 2.66 -8.41 -0.88
N ASP A 7 3.70 -7.55 -0.78
CA ASP A 7 3.66 -6.21 -1.37
C ASP A 7 3.37 -6.25 -2.87
N ARG A 8 3.97 -7.22 -3.58
CA ARG A 8 3.75 -7.41 -5.01
C ARG A 8 2.30 -7.77 -5.32
N ARG A 9 1.69 -8.67 -4.55
CA ARG A 9 0.27 -9.05 -4.72
C ARG A 9 -0.65 -7.85 -4.48
N VAL A 10 -0.41 -7.08 -3.42
CA VAL A 10 -1.20 -5.85 -3.15
C VAL A 10 -1.04 -4.83 -4.28
N LYS A 11 0.19 -4.59 -4.74
CA LYS A 11 0.48 -3.68 -5.86
C LYS A 11 -0.25 -4.10 -7.13
N GLN A 12 -0.24 -5.39 -7.46
CA GLN A 12 -0.90 -5.91 -8.65
C GLN A 12 -2.43 -5.79 -8.53
N ALA A 13 -3.01 -6.18 -7.39
CA ALA A 13 -4.45 -6.07 -7.14
C ALA A 13 -4.95 -4.63 -7.26
N PHE A 14 -4.25 -3.66 -6.67
CA PHE A 14 -4.62 -2.23 -6.74
C PHE A 14 -4.55 -1.65 -8.15
N ARG A 15 -3.63 -2.15 -9.00
CA ARG A 15 -3.49 -1.70 -10.39
C ARG A 15 -4.47 -2.37 -11.35
N ALA A 16 -4.84 -3.61 -11.05
CA ALA A 16 -5.72 -4.40 -11.90
C ALA A 16 -7.21 -4.08 -11.68
N ASP A 17 -7.57 -3.53 -10.52
CA ASP A 17 -8.96 -3.21 -10.19
C ASP A 17 -9.32 -1.77 -10.61
N GLU A 18 -10.05 -1.63 -11.72
CA GLU A 18 -10.51 -0.35 -12.27
C GLU A 18 -11.43 0.42 -11.32
N ARG A 19 -12.00 -0.26 -10.33
CA ARG A 19 -12.84 0.34 -9.29
C ARG A 19 -12.03 1.14 -8.28
N LEU A 20 -10.71 1.00 -8.27
CA LEU A 20 -9.82 1.60 -7.29
C LEU A 20 -8.98 2.71 -7.92
N LYS A 21 -8.86 3.83 -7.21
CA LYS A 21 -7.88 4.88 -7.49
C LYS A 21 -6.70 4.73 -6.54
N VAL A 22 -5.53 4.44 -7.06
CA VAL A 22 -4.31 4.33 -6.24
C VAL A 22 -3.94 5.70 -5.67
N VAL A 23 -3.93 5.81 -4.33
CA VAL A 23 -3.60 7.04 -3.61
C VAL A 23 -2.08 7.16 -3.45
N THR A 24 -1.42 6.06 -3.10
CA THR A 24 0.03 6.02 -2.88
C THR A 24 0.77 5.53 -4.12
N ARG A 25 1.48 6.43 -4.83
CA ARG A 25 2.21 6.10 -6.07
C ARG A 25 3.34 5.08 -5.84
N GLN A 26 4.02 5.19 -4.70
CA GLN A 26 5.00 4.24 -4.16
C GLN A 26 4.52 3.78 -2.79
N ALA A 27 5.02 2.63 -2.31
CA ALA A 27 4.70 2.19 -0.96
C ALA A 27 5.32 3.17 0.06
N VAL A 28 4.55 3.56 1.07
CA VAL A 28 5.06 4.35 2.20
C VAL A 28 5.80 3.40 3.14
N THR A 29 7.01 3.78 3.54
CA THR A 29 7.87 3.02 4.43
C THR A 29 7.96 3.71 5.79
N ALA A 30 8.31 2.94 6.82
CA ALA A 30 8.56 3.48 8.15
C ALA A 30 9.68 4.53 8.13
N SER A 31 9.59 5.53 9.01
CA SER A 31 10.65 6.51 9.21
C SER A 31 11.81 5.93 10.02
N GLU A 32 12.98 6.57 9.98
CA GLU A 32 14.13 6.13 10.79
C GLU A 32 13.83 6.12 12.29
N GLN A 33 13.09 7.13 12.76
CA GLN A 33 12.64 7.20 14.15
C GLN A 33 11.72 6.02 14.49
N GLU A 34 10.74 5.72 13.64
CA GLU A 34 9.83 4.58 13.84
C GLU A 34 10.58 3.25 13.84
N VAL A 35 11.59 3.09 12.98
CA VAL A 35 12.43 1.87 12.96
C VAL A 35 13.27 1.74 14.23
N THR A 36 13.70 2.86 14.81
CA THR A 36 14.47 2.88 16.06
C THR A 36 13.58 2.47 17.24
N ASP A 37 12.40 3.07 17.34
CA ASP A 37 11.43 2.80 18.41
C ASP A 37 10.74 1.43 18.24
N ASN A 38 10.61 0.98 16.99
CA ASN A 38 9.95 -0.27 16.63
C ASN A 38 10.70 -1.00 15.48
N PRO A 39 11.74 -1.79 15.77
CA PRO A 39 12.56 -2.45 14.75
C PRO A 39 11.79 -3.35 13.77
N ARG A 40 10.66 -3.93 14.19
CA ARG A 40 9.76 -4.72 13.32
C ARG A 40 9.08 -3.88 12.22
N SER A 41 9.00 -2.55 12.37
CA SER A 41 8.49 -1.64 11.32
C SER A 41 9.45 -1.48 10.14
N ARG A 42 10.73 -1.87 10.26
CA ARG A 42 11.75 -1.71 9.20
C ARG A 42 11.31 -2.24 7.83
N SER A 43 10.57 -3.34 7.79
CA SER A 43 10.11 -3.97 6.55
C SER A 43 8.68 -3.59 6.16
N ALA A 44 8.02 -2.72 6.92
CA ALA A 44 6.67 -2.28 6.68
C ALA A 44 6.56 -1.51 5.36
N ARG A 45 5.60 -1.92 4.55
CA ARG A 45 5.22 -1.27 3.29
C ARG A 45 3.72 -1.02 3.33
N LEU A 46 3.34 0.25 3.36
CA LEU A 46 1.95 0.70 3.33
C LEU A 46 1.55 1.11 1.91
N ARG A 47 0.40 0.62 1.46
CA ARG A 47 -0.23 1.00 0.19
C ARG A 47 -1.69 1.34 0.46
N ALA A 48 -2.17 2.43 -0.14
CA ALA A 48 -3.57 2.84 -0.06
C ALA A 48 -4.16 3.09 -1.45
N ALA A 49 -5.44 2.74 -1.57
CA ALA A 49 -6.28 3.02 -2.72
C ALA A 49 -7.67 3.42 -2.24
N GLU A 50 -8.32 4.28 -3.00
CA GLU A 50 -9.67 4.79 -2.75
C GLU A 50 -10.65 4.07 -3.68
N ARG A 51 -11.81 3.66 -3.16
CA ARG A 51 -12.88 3.08 -3.98
C ARG A 51 -13.58 4.21 -4.73
N LEU A 52 -13.57 4.13 -6.06
CA LEU A 52 -14.31 5.07 -6.89
C LEU A 52 -15.83 4.88 -6.69
N PRO A 53 -16.61 5.97 -6.69
CA PRO A 53 -18.05 5.89 -6.61
C PRO A 53 -18.59 5.07 -7.79
N ILE A 54 -19.63 4.28 -7.53
CA ILE A 54 -20.36 3.61 -8.60
C ILE A 54 -21.23 4.67 -9.24
N SER A 55 -20.84 5.17 -10.41
CA SER A 55 -21.74 6.01 -11.21
C SER A 55 -22.87 5.11 -11.71
N ASN A 56 -23.99 5.09 -10.98
CA ASN A 56 -25.26 4.62 -11.54
C ASN A 56 -25.62 5.64 -12.62
N LYS A 57 -25.47 5.20 -13.87
CA LYS A 57 -26.01 5.90 -15.02
C LYS A 57 -27.47 5.52 -15.20
#